data_AF-X1NBV7-F1
#
_entry.id   AF-X1NBV7-F1
#
_cell.length_a   1.000
_cell.length_b   1.000
_cell.length_c   1.000
_cell.angle_alpha   90.00
_cell.angle_beta   90.00
_cell.angle_gamma   90.00
#
_symmetry.space_group_name_H-M   'P 1'
#
loop_
_entity.id
_entity.type
_entity.pdbx_description
1 polymer ?
#
loop_
_entity_poly.entity_id
_entity_poly.type
_entity_poly.pdbx_seq_one_letter_code
_entity_poly.pdbx_strand_id
1 'polypeptide(L)'
;GWITITASLDVSGDVTVGGNLTVAGNVTADNVHIPTMIFSHTDANISVASGGTWHNVTFDEGDAPVKYQITHNYTDVRNDTFKIVSTGVYEILYTMSFADSAASPSGHINTRVILNNVEINGSLLESDTSKQYADTIISHSSILAELTAGDTIAFQFTADDTTIALQSHATSGVHRDSAVISIKRLA
;
A
#
# COMPACT_ATOMS: atom_id res chain seq x y z
N GLY A 1 33.67 3.84 25.38
CA GLY A 1 33.52 2.99 26.57
C GLY A 1 32.04 2.73 26.80
N TRP A 2 31.68 1.58 27.36
CA TRP A 2 30.29 1.25 27.67
C TRP A 2 29.93 1.80 29.05
N ILE A 3 28.79 2.48 29.17
CA ILE A 3 28.21 2.83 30.48
C ILE A 3 27.24 1.70 30.83
N THR A 4 27.44 1.08 32.01
CA THR A 4 26.50 0.11 32.56
C THR A 4 25.79 0.76 33.73
N ILE A 5 24.45 0.83 33.67
CA ILE A 5 23.61 1.34 34.75
C ILE A 5 22.99 0.13 35.44
N THR A 6 23.33 -0.07 36.70
CA THR A 6 22.85 -1.20 37.52
C THR A 6 21.67 -0.83 38.43
N ALA A 7 21.26 0.44 38.40
CA ALA A 7 20.13 1.00 39.13
C ALA A 7 19.19 1.76 38.18
N SER A 8 18.23 2.51 38.72
CA SER A 8 17.33 3.33 37.91
C SER A 8 18.09 4.49 37.23
N LEU A 9 17.84 4.68 35.93
CA LEU A 9 18.23 5.88 35.19
C LEU A 9 17.05 6.86 35.21
N ASP A 10 17.23 8.03 35.83
CA ASP A 10 16.29 9.15 35.74
C ASP A 10 16.68 10.02 34.54
N VAL A 11 15.74 10.14 33.59
CA VAL A 11 15.82 10.99 32.39
C VAL A 11 14.58 11.88 32.31
N SER A 12 14.26 12.53 33.41
CA SER A 12 13.13 13.49 33.50
C SER A 12 13.27 14.75 32.62
N GLY A 13 14.43 14.94 31.98
CA GLY A 13 14.65 15.97 30.95
C GLY A 13 14.87 15.38 29.55
N ASP A 14 15.19 16.24 28.59
CA ASP A 14 15.41 15.82 27.19
C ASP A 14 16.67 14.94 27.07
N VAL A 15 16.51 13.79 26.41
CA VAL A 15 17.62 12.90 26.06
C VAL A 15 17.83 12.92 24.56
N THR A 16 18.99 13.40 24.13
CA THR A 16 19.42 13.31 22.73
C THR A 16 20.34 12.10 22.55
N VAL A 17 19.90 11.13 21.76
CA VAL A 17 20.76 10.00 21.35
C VAL A 17 21.36 10.34 19.98
N GLY A 18 22.67 10.59 19.93
CA GLY A 18 23.38 10.95 18.70
C GLY A 18 23.57 9.82 17.68
N GLY A 19 22.92 8.67 17.90
CA GLY A 19 23.02 7.46 17.08
C GLY A 19 21.81 6.54 17.29
N ASN A 20 21.94 5.26 16.96
CA ASN A 20 20.83 4.31 17.11
C ASN A 20 20.57 3.97 18.59
N LEU A 21 19.32 4.10 19.04
CA LEU A 21 18.86 3.57 20.32
C LEU A 21 18.28 2.17 20.10
N THR A 22 18.90 1.15 20.70
CA THR A 22 18.35 -0.22 20.73
C THR A 22 17.77 -0.49 22.10
N VAL A 23 16.46 -0.73 22.18
CA VAL A 23 15.75 -1.06 23.43
C VAL A 23 15.32 -2.52 23.36
N ALA A 24 15.78 -3.34 24.31
CA ALA A 24 15.44 -4.77 24.38
C ALA A 24 14.08 -5.05 25.05
N GLY A 25 13.41 -4.02 25.58
CA GLY A 25 12.09 -4.08 26.20
C GLY A 25 11.08 -3.15 25.53
N ASN A 26 9.93 -2.96 26.18
CA ASN A 26 8.87 -2.09 25.65
C ASN A 26 9.25 -0.62 25.79
N VAL A 27 8.93 0.17 24.77
CA VAL A 27 8.89 1.63 24.84
C VAL A 27 7.44 2.04 24.97
N THR A 28 7.09 2.66 26.10
CA THR A 28 5.77 3.26 26.31
C THR A 28 5.97 4.78 26.33
N ALA A 29 5.42 5.46 25.34
CA ALA A 29 5.43 6.92 25.28
C ALA A 29 4.16 7.42 24.58
N ASP A 30 3.72 8.62 24.95
CA ASP A 30 2.54 9.24 24.35
C ASP A 30 2.74 9.60 22.87
N ASN A 31 4.00 9.72 22.42
CA ASN A 31 4.38 10.17 21.08
C ASN A 31 5.45 9.27 20.42
N VAL A 32 5.20 7.95 20.33
CA VAL A 32 6.03 7.09 19.48
C VAL A 32 5.59 7.27 18.01
N HIS A 33 6.48 7.79 17.16
CA HIS A 33 6.21 7.86 15.72
C HIS A 33 6.22 6.45 15.12
N ILE A 34 5.06 6.00 14.64
CA ILE A 34 4.93 4.80 13.84
C ILE A 34 4.97 5.21 12.36
N PRO A 35 5.98 4.77 11.58
CA PRO A 35 6.05 5.07 10.16
C PRO A 35 4.79 4.55 9.46
N THR A 36 4.05 5.46 8.82
CA THR A 36 2.99 5.12 7.87
C THR A 36 3.51 5.47 6.49
N MET A 37 3.40 4.55 5.54
CA MET A 37 3.84 4.79 4.17
C MET A 37 2.64 4.80 3.24
N ILE A 38 2.57 5.85 2.43
CA ILE A 38 1.54 6.03 1.40
C ILE A 38 2.26 5.96 0.06
N PHE A 39 1.73 5.15 -0.86
CA PHE A 39 2.24 5.05 -2.22
C PHE A 39 1.09 5.31 -3.19
N SER A 40 1.37 6.04 -4.27
CA SER A 40 0.39 6.35 -5.29
C SER A 40 0.86 5.86 -6.65
N HIS A 41 -0.12 5.53 -7.49
CA HIS A 41 0.05 5.30 -8.91
C HIS A 41 -0.59 6.48 -9.63
N THR A 42 0.25 7.35 -10.21
CA THR A 42 -0.18 8.66 -10.72
C THR A 42 -0.42 8.65 -12.22
N ASP A 43 -1.66 8.92 -12.65
CA ASP A 43 -2.07 9.22 -14.04
C ASP A 43 -1.65 8.20 -15.12
N ALA A 44 -1.14 7.03 -14.71
CA ALA A 44 -0.84 5.92 -15.59
C ALA A 44 -2.08 5.05 -15.75
N ASN A 45 -2.35 4.68 -17.00
CA ASN A 45 -3.42 3.79 -17.40
C ASN A 45 -2.90 2.35 -17.40
N ILE A 46 -3.51 1.46 -16.62
CA ILE A 46 -3.32 0.01 -16.76
C ILE A 46 -4.58 -0.58 -17.39
N SER A 47 -4.50 -0.85 -18.70
CA SER A 47 -5.61 -1.45 -19.45
C SER A 47 -5.71 -2.95 -19.23
N VAL A 48 -6.94 -3.46 -19.23
CA VAL A 48 -7.23 -4.90 -19.17
C VAL A 48 -6.93 -5.51 -20.54
N ALA A 49 -5.85 -6.27 -20.63
CA ALA A 49 -5.41 -6.87 -21.91
C ALA A 49 -6.34 -8.01 -22.36
N SER A 50 -6.92 -8.73 -21.39
CA SER A 50 -7.89 -9.80 -21.62
C SER A 50 -8.79 -9.94 -20.39
N GLY A 51 -10.09 -10.12 -20.63
CA GLY A 51 -11.05 -10.39 -19.56
C GLY A 51 -10.63 -11.58 -18.69
N GLY A 52 -10.84 -11.46 -17.37
CA GLY A 52 -10.53 -12.48 -16.37
C GLY A 52 -9.05 -12.67 -16.04
N THR A 53 -8.16 -11.84 -16.59
CA THR A 53 -6.72 -11.89 -16.30
C THR A 53 -6.36 -10.94 -15.17
N TRP A 54 -5.62 -11.44 -14.17
CA TRP A 54 -5.12 -10.60 -13.09
C TRP A 54 -3.93 -9.75 -13.55
N HIS A 55 -4.02 -8.46 -13.27
CA HIS A 55 -3.03 -7.45 -13.55
C HIS A 55 -2.44 -6.92 -12.23
N ASN A 56 -1.11 -6.85 -12.17
CA ASN A 56 -0.41 -6.20 -11.07
C ASN A 56 -0.53 -4.68 -11.20
N VAL A 57 -0.80 -4.01 -10.09
CA VAL A 57 -0.78 -2.55 -10.00
C VAL A 57 0.64 -2.11 -9.68
N THR A 58 1.20 -1.31 -10.57
CA THR A 58 2.49 -0.65 -10.38
C THR A 58 2.31 0.60 -9.53
N PHE A 59 3.32 1.00 -8.79
CA PHE A 59 3.31 2.25 -8.01
C PHE A 59 4.61 3.01 -8.29
N ASP A 60 4.50 4.32 -8.42
CA ASP A 60 5.67 5.17 -8.61
C ASP A 60 6.32 5.49 -7.25
N GLU A 61 7.46 6.19 -7.25
CA GLU A 61 8.05 6.63 -5.99
C GLU A 61 7.10 7.59 -5.28
N GLY A 62 6.58 7.15 -4.13
CA GLY A 62 6.01 8.06 -3.15
C GLY A 62 7.10 8.98 -2.60
N ASP A 63 6.82 10.28 -2.57
CA ASP A 63 7.69 11.34 -2.05
C ASP A 63 7.75 11.28 -0.51
N ALA A 64 8.31 10.17 0.01
CA ALA A 64 8.48 9.93 1.44
C ALA A 64 9.98 9.77 1.73
N PRO A 65 10.62 10.74 2.39
CA PRO A 65 12.07 10.75 2.58
C PRO A 65 12.59 9.60 3.45
N VAL A 66 11.71 8.84 4.13
CA VAL A 66 12.13 7.67 4.89
C VAL A 66 11.17 6.49 4.82
N LYS A 67 11.57 5.45 4.10
CA LYS A 67 10.86 4.16 3.95
C LYS A 67 11.32 3.20 5.04
N TYR A 68 10.93 3.47 6.29
CA TYR A 68 11.25 2.57 7.40
C TYR A 68 10.37 1.32 7.33
N GLN A 69 10.97 0.13 7.38
CA GLN A 69 10.30 -1.17 7.55
C GLN A 69 9.63 -1.78 6.30
N ILE A 70 9.49 -1.03 5.21
CA ILE A 70 9.03 -1.54 3.91
C ILE A 70 9.95 -0.99 2.83
N THR A 71 10.30 -1.82 1.86
CA THR A 71 11.06 -1.43 0.68
C THR A 71 10.22 -1.63 -0.57
N HIS A 72 10.34 -0.72 -1.51
CA HIS A 72 9.65 -0.76 -2.80
C HIS A 72 10.65 -0.27 -3.85
N ASN A 73 10.83 -1.07 -4.91
CA ASN A 73 11.70 -0.70 -6.01
C ASN A 73 10.86 -0.06 -7.11
N TYR A 74 10.93 1.25 -7.23
CA TYR A 74 10.13 2.04 -8.17
C TYR A 74 10.81 2.22 -9.54
N THR A 75 12.03 1.71 -9.72
CA THR A 75 12.90 2.06 -10.86
C THR A 75 12.83 1.08 -12.03
N ASP A 76 12.02 0.02 -11.92
CA ASP A 76 11.90 -1.01 -12.94
C ASP A 76 10.46 -1.48 -13.14
N VAL A 77 10.27 -2.43 -14.06
CA VAL A 77 8.97 -3.04 -14.40
C VAL A 77 8.36 -3.91 -13.30
N ARG A 78 8.99 -3.98 -12.11
CA ARG A 78 8.56 -4.72 -10.91
C ARG A 78 8.26 -3.75 -9.76
N ASN A 79 7.89 -2.52 -10.07
CA ASN A 79 7.38 -1.54 -9.11
C ASN A 79 5.96 -1.86 -8.60
N ASP A 80 5.55 -3.13 -8.69
CA ASP A 80 4.29 -3.69 -8.23
C ASP A 80 4.38 -4.37 -6.86
N THR A 81 5.58 -4.49 -6.30
CA THR A 81 5.85 -5.30 -5.12
C THR A 81 6.47 -4.49 -3.98
N PHE A 82 5.91 -4.66 -2.78
CA PHE A 82 6.37 -4.10 -1.52
C PHE A 82 6.97 -5.21 -0.66
N LYS A 83 8.21 -5.02 -0.18
CA LYS A 83 8.90 -6.00 0.67
C LYS A 83 8.95 -5.53 2.11
N ILE A 84 8.43 -6.37 3.01
CA ILE A 84 8.46 -6.19 4.46
C ILE A 84 9.89 -6.41 4.98
N VAL A 85 10.38 -5.47 5.79
CA VAL A 85 11.73 -5.52 6.38
C VAL A 85 11.70 -5.97 7.85
N SER A 86 10.58 -5.77 8.53
CA SER A 86 10.42 -6.11 9.94
C SER A 86 9.17 -6.96 10.16
N THR A 87 9.29 -8.05 10.93
CA THR A 87 8.13 -8.86 11.31
C THR A 87 7.19 -8.06 12.22
N GLY A 88 5.88 -8.23 12.05
CA GLY A 88 4.89 -7.56 12.88
C GLY A 88 3.46 -7.72 12.38
N VAL A 89 2.54 -7.04 13.06
CA VAL A 89 1.15 -6.89 12.61
C VAL A 89 1.07 -5.63 11.76
N TYR A 90 0.49 -5.74 10.57
CA TYR A 90 0.35 -4.66 9.61
C TYR A 90 -1.12 -4.38 9.31
N GLU A 91 -1.43 -3.10 9.14
CA GLU A 91 -2.65 -2.60 8.55
C GLU A 91 -2.37 -2.19 7.10
N ILE A 92 -3.16 -2.73 6.18
CA ILE A 92 -3.08 -2.44 4.75
C ILE A 92 -4.41 -1.81 4.32
N LEU A 93 -4.32 -0.67 3.65
CA LEU A 93 -5.45 0.02 3.02
C LEU A 93 -5.13 0.22 1.55
N TYR A 94 -6.14 0.15 0.70
CA TYR A 94 -5.99 0.53 -0.70
C TYR A 94 -7.27 1.16 -1.25
N THR A 95 -7.09 2.00 -2.25
CA THR A 95 -8.15 2.54 -3.08
C THR A 95 -7.69 2.52 -4.53
N MET A 96 -8.57 2.08 -5.42
CA MET A 96 -8.33 2.00 -6.85
C MET A 96 -9.51 2.64 -7.59
N SER A 97 -9.18 3.42 -8.62
CA SER A 97 -10.14 4.05 -9.53
C SER A 97 -10.08 3.36 -10.88
N PHE A 98 -11.25 3.01 -11.38
CA PHE A 98 -11.42 2.38 -12.67
C PHE A 98 -12.39 3.18 -13.52
N ALA A 99 -12.29 3.01 -14.82
CA ALA A 99 -13.32 3.51 -15.72
C ALA A 99 -13.46 2.63 -16.95
N ASP A 100 -14.68 2.61 -17.46
CA ASP A 100 -15.11 1.80 -18.58
C ASP A 100 -15.39 2.70 -19.79
N SER A 101 -14.72 2.40 -20.90
CA SER A 101 -14.89 3.12 -22.15
C SER A 101 -16.02 2.58 -23.03
N ALA A 102 -16.68 1.49 -22.65
CA ALA A 102 -17.80 0.92 -23.40
C ALA A 102 -18.98 1.92 -23.49
N ALA A 103 -19.69 1.92 -24.62
CA ALA A 103 -20.86 2.79 -24.81
C ALA A 103 -22.04 2.46 -23.87
N SER A 104 -22.07 1.24 -23.33
CA SER A 104 -23.05 0.80 -22.34
C SER A 104 -22.37 -0.11 -21.32
N PRO A 105 -21.66 0.46 -20.33
CA PRO A 105 -20.89 -0.31 -19.36
C PRO A 105 -21.73 -1.25 -18.52
N SER A 106 -21.20 -2.45 -18.33
CA SER A 106 -21.74 -3.48 -17.45
C SER A 106 -20.65 -4.45 -17.00
N GLY A 107 -19.39 -4.02 -17.02
CA GLY A 107 -18.26 -4.89 -16.72
C GLY A 107 -18.06 -5.04 -15.21
N HIS A 108 -17.48 -6.18 -14.85
CA HIS A 108 -17.26 -6.61 -13.48
C HIS A 108 -15.77 -6.46 -13.14
N ILE A 109 -15.47 -5.69 -12.10
CA ILE A 109 -14.11 -5.43 -11.62
C ILE A 109 -13.91 -6.16 -10.31
N ASN A 110 -12.75 -6.80 -10.16
CA ASN A 110 -12.31 -7.41 -8.92
C ASN A 110 -10.92 -6.85 -8.55
N THR A 111 -10.68 -6.66 -7.27
CA THR A 111 -9.40 -6.19 -6.70
C THR A 111 -8.99 -7.07 -5.54
N ARG A 112 -7.69 -7.27 -5.32
CA ARG A 112 -7.18 -8.04 -4.17
C ARG A 112 -5.77 -7.66 -3.77
N VAL A 113 -5.35 -8.17 -2.62
CA VAL A 113 -3.97 -8.08 -2.13
C VAL A 113 -3.34 -9.47 -2.11
N ILE A 114 -2.13 -9.57 -2.64
CA ILE A 114 -1.34 -10.80 -2.72
C ILE A 114 -0.18 -10.72 -1.73
N LEU A 115 -0.07 -11.69 -0.84
CA LEU A 115 1.05 -11.96 0.04
C LEU A 115 1.81 -13.19 -0.46
N ASN A 116 3.07 -13.04 -0.86
CA ASN A 116 3.93 -14.15 -1.32
C ASN A 116 3.25 -15.04 -2.38
N ASN A 117 2.60 -14.41 -3.37
CA ASN A 117 1.82 -15.07 -4.44
C ASN A 117 0.51 -15.74 -4.00
N VAL A 118 0.08 -15.55 -2.75
CA VAL A 118 -1.20 -16.04 -2.22
C VAL A 118 -2.08 -14.86 -1.83
N GLU A 119 -3.37 -14.93 -2.13
CA GLU A 119 -4.30 -13.89 -1.73
C GLU A 119 -4.40 -13.77 -0.20
N ILE A 120 -4.39 -12.54 0.31
CA ILE A 120 -4.72 -12.29 1.72
C ILE A 120 -6.23 -12.45 1.89
N ASN A 121 -6.65 -13.33 2.78
CA ASN A 121 -8.07 -13.56 3.06
C ASN A 121 -8.78 -12.25 3.42
N GLY A 122 -9.94 -12.03 2.80
CA GLY A 122 -10.74 -10.82 3.00
C GLY A 122 -10.26 -9.60 2.23
N SER A 123 -9.19 -9.71 1.44
CA SER A 123 -8.72 -8.60 0.59
C SER A 123 -9.48 -8.44 -0.71
N LEU A 124 -10.25 -9.46 -1.14
CA LEU A 124 -11.00 -9.42 -2.40
C LEU A 124 -12.22 -8.50 -2.29
N LEU A 125 -12.30 -7.51 -3.18
CA LEU A 125 -13.47 -6.65 -3.36
C LEU A 125 -13.86 -6.59 -4.83
N GLU A 126 -15.16 -6.48 -5.08
CA GLU A 126 -15.74 -6.40 -6.42
C GLU A 126 -16.64 -5.17 -6.59
N SER A 127 -16.76 -4.69 -7.83
CA SER A 127 -17.70 -3.65 -8.21
C SER A 127 -18.03 -3.71 -9.70
N ASP A 128 -19.18 -3.17 -10.07
CA ASP A 128 -19.68 -3.15 -11.44
C ASP A 128 -19.59 -1.75 -12.03
N THR A 129 -19.20 -1.66 -13.30
CA THR A 129 -19.25 -0.41 -14.06
C THR A 129 -20.68 -0.20 -14.56
N SER A 130 -21.17 1.04 -14.50
CA SER A 130 -22.55 1.37 -14.89
C SER A 130 -22.68 2.60 -15.77
N LYS A 131 -21.58 3.34 -15.98
CA LYS A 131 -21.57 4.59 -16.76
C LYS A 131 -20.24 4.75 -17.49
N GLN A 132 -20.33 5.17 -18.75
CA GLN A 132 -19.16 5.35 -19.62
C GLN A 132 -18.29 6.47 -19.07
N TYR A 133 -16.98 6.24 -18.96
CA TYR A 133 -15.97 7.19 -18.47
C TYR A 133 -16.23 7.73 -17.05
N ALA A 134 -17.09 7.07 -16.28
CA ALA A 134 -17.29 7.41 -14.87
C ALA A 134 -16.28 6.65 -14.01
N ASP A 135 -15.67 7.35 -13.06
CA ASP A 135 -14.80 6.72 -12.08
C ASP A 135 -15.63 5.78 -11.17
N THR A 136 -15.25 4.51 -11.19
CA THR A 136 -15.71 3.46 -10.28
C THR A 136 -14.60 3.23 -9.27
N ILE A 137 -14.88 3.55 -8.01
CA ILE A 137 -13.88 3.52 -6.93
C ILE A 137 -14.11 2.28 -6.07
N ILE A 138 -13.06 1.48 -5.88
CA ILE A 138 -13.05 0.35 -4.97
C ILE A 138 -12.04 0.65 -3.86
N SER A 139 -12.51 0.67 -2.62
CA SER A 139 -11.71 0.99 -1.44
C SER A 139 -11.84 -0.09 -0.38
N HIS A 140 -10.69 -0.63 0.06
CA HIS A 140 -10.62 -1.47 1.24
C HIS A 140 -10.13 -0.66 2.44
N SER A 141 -10.93 -0.60 3.50
CA SER A 141 -10.72 0.31 4.62
C SER A 141 -9.71 -0.18 5.66
N SER A 142 -9.53 -1.49 5.87
CA SER A 142 -8.47 -2.04 6.74
C SER A 142 -8.33 -3.56 6.58
N ILE A 143 -7.17 -4.03 6.12
CA ILE A 143 -6.76 -5.44 6.14
C ILE A 143 -5.69 -5.58 7.21
N LEU A 144 -5.97 -6.38 8.24
CA LEU A 144 -4.98 -6.72 9.27
C LEU A 144 -4.30 -8.03 8.90
N ALA A 145 -2.97 -8.00 8.79
CA ALA A 145 -2.17 -9.18 8.47
C ALA A 145 -0.93 -9.26 9.36
N GLU A 146 -0.61 -10.47 9.84
CA GLU A 146 0.68 -10.76 10.45
C GLU A 146 1.67 -11.07 9.33
N LEU A 147 2.74 -10.26 9.23
CA LEU A 147 3.72 -10.33 8.17
C LEU A 147 5.11 -10.58 8.76
N THR A 148 5.90 -11.37 8.05
CA THR A 148 7.28 -11.69 8.41
C THR A 148 8.25 -10.85 7.58
N ALA A 149 9.39 -10.50 8.18
CA ALA A 149 10.50 -9.89 7.44
C ALA A 149 10.88 -10.76 6.22
N GLY A 150 10.86 -10.15 5.04
CA GLY A 150 11.08 -10.83 3.76
C GLY A 150 9.82 -11.05 2.94
N ASP A 151 8.63 -10.97 3.55
CA ASP A 151 7.36 -11.08 2.85
C ASP A 151 7.20 -10.01 1.77
N THR A 152 6.54 -10.40 0.68
CA THR A 152 6.22 -9.52 -0.44
C THR A 152 4.71 -9.34 -0.57
N ILE A 153 4.29 -8.09 -0.72
CA ILE A 153 2.91 -7.69 -0.99
C ILE A 153 2.81 -7.15 -2.41
N ALA A 154 1.78 -7.55 -3.14
CA ALA A 154 1.38 -6.93 -4.40
C ALA A 154 -0.12 -6.62 -4.40
N PHE A 155 -0.52 -5.64 -5.19
CA PHE A 155 -1.92 -5.27 -5.38
C PHE A 155 -2.34 -5.65 -6.79
N GLN A 156 -3.50 -6.28 -6.93
CA GLN A 156 -3.97 -6.77 -8.21
C GLN A 156 -5.40 -6.39 -8.49
N PHE A 157 -5.74 -6.31 -9.77
CA PHE A 157 -7.11 -6.22 -10.23
C PHE A 157 -7.34 -7.13 -11.45
N THR A 158 -8.59 -7.45 -11.72
CA THR A 158 -9.04 -8.06 -12.98
C THR A 158 -10.36 -7.42 -13.36
N ALA A 159 -10.68 -7.40 -14.64
CA ALA A 159 -12.03 -7.15 -15.12
C ALA A 159 -12.40 -8.18 -16.18
N ASP A 160 -13.69 -8.32 -16.48
CA ASP A 160 -14.19 -9.20 -17.54
C ASP A 160 -14.20 -8.53 -18.93
N ASP A 161 -14.19 -7.19 -18.98
CA ASP A 161 -14.12 -6.41 -20.21
C ASP A 161 -12.76 -5.71 -20.40
N THR A 162 -12.29 -5.69 -21.66
CA THR A 162 -11.09 -4.98 -22.12
C THR A 162 -11.29 -3.47 -22.24
N THR A 163 -12.53 -2.97 -22.19
CA THR A 163 -12.83 -1.53 -22.17
C THR A 163 -12.58 -0.88 -20.81
N ILE A 164 -12.35 -1.70 -19.78
CA ILE A 164 -12.03 -1.28 -18.42
C ILE A 164 -10.53 -1.06 -18.26
N ALA A 165 -10.18 -0.04 -17.49
CA ALA A 165 -8.81 0.26 -17.11
C ALA A 165 -8.73 0.82 -15.69
N LEU A 166 -7.62 0.56 -15.01
CA LEU A 166 -7.21 1.32 -13.83
C LEU A 166 -6.75 2.71 -14.31
N GLN A 167 -7.53 3.74 -14.00
CA GLN A 167 -7.28 5.12 -14.41
C GLN A 167 -8.10 6.10 -13.57
N SER A 168 -7.68 7.36 -13.55
CA SER A 168 -8.44 8.45 -12.97
C SER A 168 -9.01 9.31 -14.10
N HIS A 169 -10.31 9.61 -14.09
CA HIS A 169 -10.92 10.62 -14.96
C HIS A 169 -10.86 12.03 -14.35
N ALA A 170 -10.04 12.25 -13.32
CA ALA A 170 -9.84 13.57 -12.74
C ALA A 170 -9.28 14.55 -13.78
N THR A 171 -10.08 15.55 -14.15
CA THR A 171 -9.69 16.59 -15.13
C THR A 171 -9.03 17.80 -14.49
N SER A 172 -9.09 17.92 -13.16
CA SER A 172 -8.50 19.00 -12.37
C SER A 172 -7.69 18.45 -11.20
N GLY A 173 -6.79 19.27 -10.63
CA GLY A 173 -5.84 18.85 -9.59
C GLY A 173 -4.45 18.49 -10.13
N VAL A 174 -3.48 18.41 -9.22
CA VAL A 174 -2.05 18.16 -9.51
C VAL A 174 -1.69 16.68 -9.31
N HIS A 175 -2.48 15.95 -8.52
CA HIS A 175 -2.35 14.50 -8.27
C HIS A 175 -3.60 13.78 -8.78
N ARG A 176 -3.44 13.04 -9.88
CA ARG A 176 -4.51 12.26 -10.53
C ARG A 176 -4.25 10.79 -10.29
N ASP A 177 -4.37 10.40 -9.03
CA ASP A 177 -3.95 9.08 -8.59
C ASP A 177 -5.04 8.07 -8.97
N SER A 178 -4.68 7.06 -9.78
CA SER A 178 -5.58 5.97 -10.14
C SER A 178 -5.54 4.83 -9.12
N ALA A 179 -4.48 4.75 -8.31
CA ALA A 179 -4.46 3.92 -7.11
C ALA A 179 -3.66 4.58 -5.99
N VAL A 180 -4.09 4.38 -4.74
CA VAL A 180 -3.38 4.81 -3.54
C VAL A 180 -3.42 3.68 -2.53
N ILE A 181 -2.28 3.39 -1.90
CA ILE A 181 -2.17 2.39 -0.84
C ILE A 181 -1.54 3.00 0.40
N SER A 182 -1.88 2.42 1.55
CA SER A 182 -1.22 2.70 2.82
C SER A 182 -0.86 1.37 3.48
N ILE A 183 0.39 1.25 3.92
CA ILE A 183 0.84 0.10 4.70
C ILE A 183 1.50 0.61 5.97
N LYS A 184 0.96 0.17 7.10
CA LYS A 184 1.36 0.63 8.44
C LYS A 184 1.61 -0.56 9.35
N ARG A 185 2.77 -0.62 9.99
CA ARG A 185 3.00 -1.60 11.06
C ARG A 185 2.36 -1.12 12.36
N LEU A 186 1.62 -1.96 13.06
CA LEU A 186 0.94 -1.66 14.31
C LEU A 186 1.65 -2.24 15.54
N ALA A 187 2.28 -3.41 15.41
CA ALA A 187 2.98 -4.12 16.49
C ALA A 187 4.16 -4.94 15.95
#